data_AF-A0A2J7YQ21-F1
#
_entry.id   AF-A0A2J7YQ21-F1
#
_cell.length_a   1.000
_cell.length_b   1.000
_cell.length_c   1.000
_cell.angle_alpha   90.00
_cell.angle_beta   90.00
_cell.angle_gamma   90.00
#
_symmetry.space_group_name_H-M   'P 1'
#
loop_
_entity.id
_entity.type
_entity.pdbx_description
1 polymer ?
#
loop_
_entity_poly.entity_id
_entity_poly.type
_entity_poly.pdbx_seq_one_letter_code
_entity_poly.pdbx_strand_id
1 'polypeptide(L)'
;MRFDHAAHLLAAGHAPADVAIVSGYVDQSHLRREVKAFTGLTPTAVAAAPWLAIDDVAWPASAPARRPSAVIAGRGRAHGRG
;
A
#
# COMPACT_ATOMS: atom_id res chain seq x y z
N MET A 1 -1.46 -11.50 -1.76
CA MET A 1 -1.13 -12.18 -3.03
C MET A 1 -0.13 -11.33 -3.81
N ARG A 2 0.46 -11.81 -4.93
CA ARG A 2 1.42 -11.01 -5.74
C ARG A 2 0.78 -9.76 -6.34
N PHE A 3 -0.52 -9.85 -6.66
CA PHE A 3 -1.35 -8.74 -7.10
C PHE A 3 -1.41 -7.60 -6.06
N ASP A 4 -1.65 -7.89 -4.77
CA ASP A 4 -1.71 -6.85 -3.72
C ASP A 4 -0.38 -6.08 -3.62
N HIS A 5 0.73 -6.82 -3.64
CA HIS A 5 2.06 -6.21 -3.60
C HIS A 5 2.31 -5.32 -4.83
N ALA A 6 1.93 -5.79 -6.02
CA ALA A 6 2.05 -5.01 -7.26
C ALA A 6 1.17 -3.75 -7.25
N ALA A 7 -0.06 -3.85 -6.74
CA ALA A 7 -1.00 -2.73 -6.64
C ALA A 7 -0.46 -1.62 -5.73
N HIS A 8 0.13 -1.99 -4.58
CA HIS A 8 0.78 -1.03 -3.67
C HIS A 8 1.98 -0.32 -4.32
N LEU A 9 2.82 -1.04 -5.06
CA LEU A 9 3.96 -0.42 -5.76
C LEU A 9 3.52 0.52 -6.88
N LEU A 10 2.45 0.17 -7.61
CA LEU A 10 1.86 1.04 -8.62
C LEU A 10 1.30 2.33 -8.00
N ALA A 11 0.59 2.23 -6.87
CA ALA A 11 0.10 3.41 -6.15
C ALA A 11 1.21 4.24 -5.51
N ALA A 12 2.34 3.61 -5.15
CA ALA A 12 3.56 4.31 -4.78
C ALA A 12 4.29 4.97 -5.97
N GLY A 13 3.72 4.92 -7.18
CA GLY A 13 4.23 5.60 -8.37
C GLY A 13 5.36 4.87 -9.10
N HIS A 14 5.61 3.60 -8.79
CA HIS A 14 6.68 2.85 -9.44
C HIS A 14 6.33 2.52 -10.90
N ALA A 15 7.35 2.47 -11.77
CA ALA A 15 7.14 2.16 -13.17
C ALA A 15 6.65 0.72 -13.34
N PRO A 16 5.68 0.44 -14.24
CA PRO A 16 5.09 -0.90 -14.34
C PRO A 16 6.07 -2.02 -14.72
N ALA A 17 7.19 -1.69 -15.36
CA ALA A 17 8.25 -2.67 -15.65
C ALA A 17 8.98 -3.11 -14.36
N ASP A 18 9.31 -2.16 -13.48
CA ASP A 18 9.96 -2.44 -12.20
C ASP A 18 9.00 -3.20 -11.27
N VAL A 19 7.73 -2.81 -11.24
CA VAL A 19 6.68 -3.51 -10.47
C VAL A 19 6.58 -4.98 -10.89
N ALA A 20 6.64 -5.26 -12.20
CA ALA A 20 6.59 -6.63 -12.70
C ALA A 20 7.75 -7.46 -12.15
N ILE A 21 8.98 -6.94 -12.20
CA ILE A 21 10.18 -7.62 -11.68
C ILE A 21 10.05 -7.85 -10.17
N VAL A 22 9.76 -6.80 -9.40
CA VAL A 22 9.71 -6.84 -7.93
C VAL A 22 8.59 -7.77 -7.43
N SER A 23 7.46 -7.79 -8.12
CA SER A 23 6.32 -8.66 -7.77
C SER A 23 6.44 -10.08 -8.35
N GLY A 24 7.44 -10.32 -9.20
CA GLY A 24 7.76 -11.61 -9.83
C GLY A 24 6.82 -12.02 -10.97
N TYR A 25 6.34 -11.04 -11.74
CA TYR A 25 5.77 -11.26 -13.06
C TYR A 25 6.88 -11.42 -14.10
N VAL A 26 6.61 -12.21 -15.12
CA VAL A 26 7.54 -12.45 -16.26
C VAL A 26 7.86 -11.16 -17.01
N ASP A 27 6.85 -10.30 -17.19
CA ASP A 27 6.99 -9.01 -17.86
C ASP A 27 5.82 -8.06 -17.52
N GLN A 28 5.92 -6.83 -18.01
CA GLN A 28 4.89 -5.80 -17.86
C GLN A 28 3.55 -6.16 -18.52
N SER A 29 3.56 -6.94 -19.61
CA SER A 29 2.34 -7.36 -20.30
C SER A 29 1.58 -8.42 -19.50
N HIS A 30 2.29 -9.32 -18.82
CA HIS A 30 1.71 -10.30 -17.90
C HIS A 30 1.03 -9.60 -16.73
N LEU A 31 1.72 -8.66 -16.06
CA LEU A 31 1.14 -7.81 -15.02
C LEU A 31 -0.17 -7.14 -15.49
N ARG A 32 -0.13 -6.49 -16.66
CA ARG A 32 -1.29 -5.76 -17.21
C ARG A 32 -2.50 -6.65 -17.47
N ARG A 33 -2.27 -7.87 -17.97
CA ARG A 33 -3.33 -8.83 -18.24
C ARG A 33 -3.96 -9.33 -16.93
N GLU A 34 -3.16 -9.63 -15.92
CA GLU A 34 -3.67 -10.06 -14.61
C GLU A 34 -4.45 -8.94 -13.91
N VAL A 35 -3.90 -7.71 -13.86
CA VAL A 35 -4.59 -6.55 -13.27
C VAL A 35 -5.96 -6.32 -13.92
N LYS A 36 -6.01 -6.39 -15.25
CA LYS A 36 -7.26 -6.23 -16.00
C LYS A 36 -8.23 -7.37 -15.73
N ALA A 37 -7.75 -8.61 -15.61
CA ALA A 37 -8.59 -9.76 -15.30
C ALA A 37 -9.19 -9.68 -13.88
N PHE A 38 -8.41 -9.17 -12.92
CA PHE A 38 -8.81 -9.15 -11.51
C PHE A 38 -9.69 -7.94 -11.14
N THR A 39 -9.43 -6.78 -11.75
CA THR A 39 -10.11 -5.52 -11.38
C THR A 39 -10.99 -4.95 -12.48
N GLY A 40 -10.83 -5.40 -13.73
CA GLY A 40 -11.41 -4.74 -14.90
C GLY A 40 -10.73 -3.41 -15.28
N LEU A 41 -9.77 -2.94 -14.48
CA LEU A 41 -9.11 -1.63 -14.62
C LEU A 41 -7.71 -1.76 -15.24
N THR A 42 -7.15 -0.64 -15.68
CA THR A 42 -5.74 -0.54 -16.07
C THR A 42 -4.85 -0.36 -14.84
N PRO A 43 -3.54 -0.70 -14.88
CA PRO A 43 -2.64 -0.49 -13.74
C PRO A 43 -2.62 0.95 -13.22
N THR A 44 -2.69 1.94 -14.12
CA THR A 44 -2.77 3.35 -13.74
C THR A 44 -4.08 3.69 -13.04
N ALA A 45 -5.20 3.09 -13.46
CA ALA A 45 -6.48 3.28 -12.78
C ALA A 45 -6.51 2.58 -11.41
N VAL A 46 -5.87 1.42 -11.27
CA VAL A 46 -5.67 0.75 -9.97
C VAL A 46 -4.79 1.59 -9.04
N ALA A 47 -3.74 2.22 -9.55
CA ALA A 47 -2.85 3.10 -8.76
C ALA A 47 -3.58 4.30 -8.14
N ALA A 48 -4.67 4.77 -8.78
CA ALA A 48 -5.49 5.88 -8.30
C ALA A 48 -6.77 5.42 -7.57
N ALA A 49 -6.94 4.12 -7.37
CA ALA A 49 -8.21 3.59 -6.91
C ALA A 49 -8.41 3.86 -5.39
N PRO A 50 -9.55 4.46 -4.98
CA PRO A 50 -9.80 4.79 -3.58
C PRO A 50 -9.81 3.59 -2.64
N TRP A 51 -10.16 2.40 -3.14
CA TRP A 51 -10.17 1.16 -2.34
C TRP A 51 -8.77 0.70 -1.93
N LEU A 52 -7.73 1.09 -2.67
CA LEU A 52 -6.33 0.81 -2.31
C LEU A 52 -5.85 1.63 -1.09
N ALA A 53 -6.54 2.73 -0.78
CA ALA A 53 -6.31 3.51 0.43
C ALA A 53 -7.07 2.95 1.66
N ILE A 54 -7.96 1.97 1.44
CA ILE A 54 -8.80 1.30 2.48
C ILE A 54 -8.25 -0.11 2.79
N ASP A 55 -7.19 -0.53 2.09
CA ASP A 55 -6.75 -1.93 1.92
C ASP A 55 -6.21 -2.59 3.20
N ASP A 56 -5.95 -1.83 4.27
CA ASP A 56 -5.55 -2.36 5.58
C ASP A 56 -6.62 -3.25 6.23
N VAL A 57 -7.89 -3.14 5.82
CA VAL A 57 -8.99 -4.00 6.28
C VAL A 57 -9.20 -5.22 5.37
N ALA A 58 -8.95 -5.09 4.05
CA ALA A 58 -9.21 -6.13 3.06
C ALA A 58 -8.05 -7.13 2.93
N TRP A 59 -6.80 -6.71 3.17
CA TRP A 59 -5.62 -7.59 3.07
C TRP A 59 -4.52 -7.28 4.12
N PRO A 60 -4.63 -7.79 5.37
CA PRO A 60 -3.74 -7.42 6.48
C PRO A 60 -2.27 -7.85 6.33
N ALA A 61 -1.95 -8.75 5.38
CA ALA A 61 -0.57 -9.21 5.16
C ALA A 61 0.34 -8.18 4.48
N SER A 62 -0.21 -7.07 3.97
CA SER A 62 0.55 -6.03 3.24
C SER A 62 0.89 -4.80 4.11
N ALA A 63 0.31 -4.66 5.30
CA ALA A 63 0.62 -3.55 6.18
C ALA A 63 2.04 -3.73 6.77
N PRO A 64 3.01 -2.82 6.51
CA PRO A 64 4.25 -2.84 7.27
C PRO A 64 3.86 -2.68 8.73
N ALA A 65 4.26 -3.65 9.58
CA ALA A 65 3.87 -3.72 10.99
C ALA A 65 3.87 -2.32 11.60
N ARG A 66 2.67 -1.75 11.78
CA ARG A 66 2.50 -0.38 12.25
C ARG A 66 3.05 -0.37 13.65
N ARG A 67 4.31 0.06 13.82
CA ARG A 67 4.90 0.24 15.15
C ARG A 67 3.91 1.12 15.90
N PRO A 68 3.35 0.66 17.03
CA PRO A 68 2.46 1.50 17.81
C PRO A 68 3.22 2.78 18.11
N SER A 69 2.71 3.91 17.62
CA SER A 69 3.21 5.23 17.93
C SER A 69 3.24 5.32 19.45
N ALA A 70 4.43 5.25 20.03
CA ALA A 70 4.65 5.53 21.43
C ALA A 70 3.99 6.87 21.69
N VAL A 71 2.87 6.84 22.40
CA VAL A 71 2.20 8.05 22.82
C VAL A 71 3.20 8.75 23.73
N ILE A 72 3.80 9.83 23.21
CA ILE A 72 4.54 10.77 24.04
C ILE A 72 3.45 11.45 24.89
N ALA A 73 3.15 10.86 26.03
CA ALA A 73 2.43 11.53 27.11
C ALA A 73 3.39 12.50 27.80
N GLY A 74 3.72 13.58 27.09
CA GLY A 74 4.33 14.76 27.66
C GLY A 74 3.27 15.84 27.86
N ARG A 75 2.77 15.98 29.10
CA ARG A 75 2.33 17.25 29.73
C ARG A 75 1.67 16.93 31.09
N GLY A 76 1.95 17.65 32.18
CA GLY A 76 2.66 18.90 32.28
C GLY A 76 2.98 19.33 33.70
N ARG A 77 3.92 20.27 33.77
CA ARG A 77 4.21 21.15 34.90
C ARG A 77 3.02 22.10 35.12
N ALA A 78 2.54 22.22 36.37
CA ALA A 78 1.86 23.42 36.86
C ALA A 78 1.96 23.52 38.40
N HIS A 79 2.07 24.76 38.86
CA HIS A 79 2.42 25.27 40.20
C HIS A 79 1.41 24.97 41.33
N GLY A 80 1.88 25.03 42.58
CA GLY A 80 1.03 25.20 43.77
C GLY A 80 1.86 25.52 45.02
N ARG A 81 1.44 26.54 45.78
CA ARG A 81 2.16 27.23 46.86
C ARG A 81 2.19 26.47 48.19
N GLY A 82 3.13 26.84 49.06
CA GLY A 82 3.16 26.54 50.50
C GLY A 82 4.41 27.13 51.12
#